data_AF-A0A3F3H9J0-F1
#
_entry.id   AF-A0A3F3H9J0-F1
#
_cell.length_a   1.000
_cell.length_b   1.000
_cell.length_c   1.000
_cell.angle_alpha   90.00
_cell.angle_beta   90.00
_cell.angle_gamma   90.00
#
_symmetry.space_group_name_H-M   'P 1'
#
loop_
_entity.id
_entity.type
_entity.pdbx_description
1 polymer ?
#
loop_
_entity_poly.entity_id
_entity_poly.type
_entity_poly.pdbx_seq_one_letter_code
_entity_poly.pdbx_strand_id
1 'polypeptide(L)'
;MGKIPTPTISEILKTEFMDPLELSAYSLAQDIHVPVSRIQDILHDRRKITADTSIRLGRAFGISDRYFLNLQMDIDVRNVEENSKMEYQQIEKIRV
;
A
#
# COMPACT_ATOMS: atom_id res chain seq x y z
N MET A 1 -3.42 -14.75 21.80
CA MET A 1 -3.91 -14.38 20.45
C MET A 1 -2.68 -14.01 19.64
N GLY A 2 -2.39 -14.74 18.55
CA GLY A 2 -1.20 -14.49 17.74
C GLY A 2 -1.25 -13.11 17.08
N LYS A 3 -0.09 -12.48 16.89
CA LYS A 3 0.00 -11.20 16.19
C LYS A 3 -0.36 -11.42 14.72
N ILE A 4 -1.31 -10.65 14.19
CA ILE A 4 -1.62 -10.65 12.76
C ILE A 4 -0.47 -9.91 12.06
N PRO A 5 0.25 -10.54 11.12
CA PRO A 5 1.32 -9.88 10.40
C PRO A 5 0.77 -8.68 9.62
N THR A 6 1.56 -7.61 9.53
CA THR A 6 1.22 -6.47 8.68
C THR A 6 1.31 -6.91 7.22
N PRO A 7 0.21 -6.87 6.44
CA PRO A 7 0.27 -7.23 5.03
C PRO A 7 1.09 -6.21 4.25
N THR A 8 1.64 -6.63 3.12
CA THR A 8 2.29 -5.71 2.18
C THR A 8 1.28 -5.10 1.20
N ILE A 9 1.68 -4.01 0.53
CA ILE A 9 0.89 -3.47 -0.58
C ILE A 9 0.81 -4.47 -1.73
N SER A 10 1.90 -5.19 -2.01
CA SER A 10 1.93 -6.20 -3.07
C SER A 10 0.92 -7.30 -2.83
N GLU A 11 0.82 -7.81 -1.60
CA GLU A 11 -0.13 -8.85 -1.20
C GLU A 11 -1.57 -8.39 -1.38
N ILE A 12 -1.90 -7.18 -0.92
CA ILE A 12 -3.27 -6.64 -1.02
C ILE A 12 -3.64 -6.37 -2.47
N LEU A 13 -2.79 -5.64 -3.22
CA LEU A 13 -3.06 -5.34 -4.63
C LEU A 13 -3.25 -6.62 -5.44
N LYS A 14 -2.42 -7.64 -5.18
CA LYS A 14 -2.50 -8.90 -5.90
C LYS A 14 -3.75 -9.70 -5.52
N THR A 15 -3.93 -10.00 -4.24
CA THR A 15 -4.93 -10.98 -3.79
C THR A 15 -6.35 -10.40 -3.73
N GLU A 16 -6.51 -9.11 -3.41
CA GLU A 16 -7.83 -8.50 -3.25
C GLU A 16 -8.35 -7.85 -4.53
N PHE A 17 -7.47 -7.53 -5.50
CA PHE A 17 -7.86 -6.81 -6.72
C PHE A 17 -7.46 -7.53 -8.00
N MET A 18 -6.18 -7.87 -8.17
CA MET A 18 -5.71 -8.42 -9.46
C MET A 18 -6.17 -9.86 -9.69
N ASP A 19 -5.98 -10.75 -8.72
CA ASP A 19 -6.35 -12.16 -8.85
C ASP A 19 -7.87 -12.36 -9.06
N PRO A 20 -8.78 -11.68 -8.31
CA PRO A 20 -10.23 -11.79 -8.54
C PRO A 20 -10.71 -11.25 -9.90
N LEU A 21 -9.95 -10.35 -10.51
CA LEU A 21 -10.26 -9.74 -11.81
C LEU A 21 -9.45 -10.36 -12.96
N GLU A 22 -8.66 -11.40 -12.68
CA GLU A 22 -7.75 -12.05 -13.63
C GLU A 22 -6.79 -11.07 -14.35
N LEU A 23 -6.37 -10.02 -13.65
CA LEU A 23 -5.51 -8.97 -14.20
C LEU A 23 -4.03 -9.35 -14.13
N SER A 24 -3.36 -9.24 -15.27
CA SER A 24 -1.90 -9.22 -15.32
C SER A 24 -1.34 -7.85 -14.92
N ALA A 25 -0.04 -7.79 -14.56
CA ALA A 25 0.64 -6.51 -14.36
C ALA A 25 0.64 -5.63 -15.62
N TYR A 26 0.66 -6.26 -16.80
CA TYR A 26 0.61 -5.57 -18.08
C TYR A 26 -0.76 -4.92 -18.30
N SER A 27 -1.85 -5.67 -18.16
CA SER A 27 -3.22 -5.16 -18.36
C SER A 27 -3.53 -4.03 -17.38
N LEU A 28 -3.24 -4.21 -16.08
CA LEU A 28 -3.44 -3.16 -15.09
C LEU A 28 -2.65 -1.88 -15.44
N ALA A 29 -1.40 -2.02 -15.88
CA ALA A 29 -0.59 -0.87 -16.27
C ALA A 29 -1.18 -0.12 -17.48
N GLN A 30 -1.75 -0.84 -18.46
CA GLN A 30 -2.45 -0.21 -19.58
C GLN A 30 -3.71 0.51 -19.12
N ASP A 31 -4.55 -0.14 -18.31
CA ASP A 31 -5.82 0.42 -17.82
C ASP A 31 -5.60 1.74 -17.06
N ILE A 32 -4.53 1.79 -16.26
CA ILE A 32 -4.21 2.98 -15.47
C ILE A 32 -3.19 3.94 -16.13
N HIS A 33 -2.81 3.66 -17.38
CA HIS A 33 -1.95 4.49 -18.22
C HIS A 33 -0.58 4.79 -17.58
N VAL A 34 0.14 3.74 -17.16
CA VAL A 34 1.49 3.82 -16.59
C VAL A 34 2.43 2.77 -17.20
N PRO A 35 3.77 2.93 -17.08
CA PRO A 35 4.69 1.88 -17.47
C PRO A 35 4.46 0.59 -16.67
N VAL A 36 4.55 -0.57 -17.33
CA VAL A 36 4.40 -1.90 -16.69
C VAL A 36 5.37 -2.09 -15.54
N SER A 37 6.59 -1.58 -15.67
CA SER A 37 7.62 -1.61 -14.61
C SER A 37 7.13 -0.97 -13.32
N ARG A 38 6.25 0.04 -13.38
CA ARG A 38 5.68 0.66 -12.18
C ARG A 38 4.83 -0.33 -11.38
N ILE A 39 3.97 -1.09 -12.05
CA ILE A 39 3.13 -2.10 -11.41
C ILE A 39 3.99 -3.26 -10.92
N GLN A 40 4.95 -3.70 -11.71
CA GLN A 40 5.89 -4.75 -11.31
C GLN A 40 6.68 -4.34 -10.06
N ASP A 41 7.20 -3.12 -9.99
CA ASP A 41 7.93 -2.65 -8.81
C ASP A 41 7.04 -2.61 -7.56
N ILE A 42 5.76 -2.26 -7.70
CA ILE A 42 4.78 -2.31 -6.59
C ILE A 42 4.53 -3.76 -6.16
N LEU A 43 4.33 -4.68 -7.11
CA LEU A 43 4.09 -6.09 -6.83
C LEU A 43 5.30 -6.84 -6.25
N HIS A 44 6.49 -6.25 -6.31
CA HIS A 44 7.70 -6.78 -5.67
C HIS A 44 8.13 -5.93 -4.46
N ASP A 45 7.26 -5.03 -3.97
CA ASP A 45 7.53 -4.13 -2.84
C ASP A 45 8.79 -3.26 -3.01
N ARG A 46 9.22 -3.02 -4.25
CA ARG A 46 10.36 -2.16 -4.59
C ARG A 46 9.96 -0.69 -4.74
N ARG A 47 8.65 -0.42 -4.83
CA ARG A 47 8.08 0.92 -4.96
C ARG A 47 6.87 1.07 -4.06
N LYS A 48 6.88 2.13 -3.25
CA LYS A 48 5.71 2.57 -2.47
C LYS A 48 4.64 3.20 -3.36
N ILE A 49 3.39 3.14 -2.90
CA ILE A 49 2.28 3.87 -3.53
C ILE A 49 2.46 5.37 -3.33
N THR A 50 2.36 6.13 -4.43
CA THR A 50 2.30 7.60 -4.42
C THR A 50 0.86 8.07 -4.59
N ALA A 51 0.61 9.37 -4.37
CA ALA A 51 -0.71 9.96 -4.62
C ALA A 51 -1.20 9.75 -6.07
N ASP A 52 -0.33 9.94 -7.08
CA ASP A 52 -0.65 9.69 -8.50
C ASP A 52 -1.08 8.23 -8.72
N THR A 53 -0.34 7.26 -8.19
CA THR A 53 -0.69 5.84 -8.30
C THR A 53 -2.00 5.52 -7.58
N SER A 54 -2.22 6.08 -6.39
CA SER A 54 -3.44 5.84 -5.61
C SER A 54 -4.69 6.36 -6.32
N ILE A 55 -4.65 7.56 -6.89
CA ILE A 55 -5.76 8.12 -7.67
C ILE A 55 -6.06 7.23 -8.89
N ARG A 56 -5.02 6.79 -9.59
CA ARG A 56 -5.14 5.92 -10.76
C ARG A 56 -5.79 4.57 -10.43
N LEU A 57 -5.30 3.89 -9.39
CA LEU A 57 -5.87 2.61 -8.94
C LEU A 57 -7.28 2.78 -8.37
N GLY A 58 -7.53 3.86 -7.60
CA GLY A 58 -8.84 4.18 -7.05
C GLY A 58 -9.90 4.29 -8.15
N ARG A 59 -9.61 5.07 -9.19
CA ARG A 59 -10.48 5.19 -10.36
C ARG A 59 -10.66 3.87 -11.11
N ALA A 60 -9.58 3.11 -11.32
CA ALA A 60 -9.63 1.85 -12.06
C ALA A 60 -10.47 0.78 -11.36
N PHE A 61 -10.40 0.70 -10.03
CA PHE A 61 -11.14 -0.28 -9.24
C PHE A 61 -12.47 0.23 -8.69
N GLY A 62 -12.86 1.48 -8.98
CA GLY A 62 -14.11 2.06 -8.50
C GLY A 62 -14.16 2.28 -6.99
N ILE A 63 -13.01 2.56 -6.37
CA ILE A 63 -12.87 2.84 -4.94
C ILE A 63 -12.32 4.25 -4.70
N SER A 64 -12.18 4.64 -3.44
CA SER A 64 -11.63 5.95 -3.09
C SER A 64 -10.22 6.16 -3.66
N ASP A 65 -10.01 7.33 -4.29
CA ASP A 65 -8.71 7.81 -4.78
C ASP A 65 -7.59 7.77 -3.70
N ARG A 66 -7.96 7.78 -2.43
CA ARG A 66 -7.03 7.76 -1.29
C ARG A 66 -6.76 6.37 -0.72
N TYR A 67 -7.49 5.34 -1.16
CA TYR A 67 -7.47 4.02 -0.52
C TYR A 67 -6.06 3.44 -0.40
N PHE A 68 -5.34 3.30 -1.51
CA PHE A 68 -4.01 2.69 -1.51
C PHE A 68 -2.95 3.57 -0.82
N LEU A 69 -3.08 4.90 -0.91
CA LEU A 69 -2.17 5.80 -0.22
C LEU A 69 -2.33 5.73 1.31
N ASN A 70 -3.58 5.69 1.80
CA ASN A 70 -3.86 5.52 3.22
C ASN A 70 -3.35 4.16 3.70
N LEU A 71 -3.58 3.10 2.93
CA LEU A 71 -3.09 1.77 3.25
C LEU A 71 -1.55 1.71 3.34
N GLN A 72 -0.85 2.35 2.40
CA GLN A 72 0.62 2.47 2.45
C GLN A 72 1.08 3.17 3.73
N MET A 73 0.39 4.25 4.11
CA MET A 73 0.70 5.01 5.33
C MET A 73 0.46 4.16 6.58
N ASP A 74 -0.67 3.46 6.66
CA ASP A 74 -1.00 2.59 7.80
C ASP A 74 0.02 1.46 7.96
N ILE A 75 0.42 0.82 6.86
CA ILE A 75 1.46 -0.23 6.86
C ILE A 75 2.80 0.35 7.32
N ASP A 76 3.20 1.51 6.79
CA ASP A 76 4.45 2.18 7.16
C ASP A 76 4.47 2.53 8.65
N VAL A 77 3.38 3.10 9.18
CA VAL A 77 3.25 3.43 10.61
C VAL A 77 3.37 2.19 11.47
N ARG A 78 2.62 1.12 11.18
CA ARG A 78 2.67 -0.12 11.98
C ARG A 78 4.06 -0.74 12.00
N ASN A 79 4.73 -0.77 10.85
CA ASN A 79 6.09 -1.33 10.75
C ASN A 79 7.11 -0.49 11.53
N VAL A 80 6.99 0.85 11.47
CA VAL A 80 7.87 1.75 12.23
C VAL A 80 7.59 1.69 13.73
N GLU A 81 6.32 1.68 14.15
CA GLU A 81 5.93 1.51 15.55
C GLU A 81 6.43 0.19 16.13
N GLU A 82 6.41 -0.89 15.36
CA GLU A 82 6.96 -2.17 15.78
C GLU A 82 8.48 -2.12 15.98
N ASN A 83 9.21 -1.53 15.04
CA ASN A 83 10.67 -1.46 15.07
C ASN A 83 11.20 -0.50 16.14
N SER A 84 10.50 0.61 16.40
CA SER A 84 10.92 1.69 17.31
C SER A 84 10.05 1.81 18.55
N LYS A 85 9.31 0.74 18.92
CA LYS A 85 8.32 0.76 20.02
C LYS A 85 8.85 1.34 21.32
N MET A 86 10.03 0.92 21.75
CA MET A 86 10.64 1.34 23.03
C MET A 86 11.08 2.80 23.00
N GLU A 87 11.46 3.32 21.83
CA GLU A 87 11.84 4.73 21.65
C GLU A 87 10.60 5.62 21.78
N TYR A 88 9.51 5.28 21.08
CA TYR A 88 8.28 6.06 21.14
C TYR A 88 7.59 6.05 22.50
N GLN A 89 7.72 4.98 23.27
CA GLN A 89 7.20 4.89 24.64
C GLN A 89 7.84 5.91 25.61
N GLN A 90 9.01 6.44 25.29
CA GLN A 90 9.70 7.42 26.12
C GLN A 90 9.30 8.87 25.80
N ILE A 91 8.53 9.09 24.72
CA ILE A 91 8.13 10.44 24.32
C ILE A 91 6.98 10.92 25.23
N GLU A 92 7.23 11.95 26.01
CA GLU A 92 6.23 12.55 26.88
C GLU A 92 5.34 13.56 26.13
N LYS A 93 4.05 13.59 26.49
CA LYS A 93 3.10 14.56 25.95
C LYS A 93 3.51 15.98 26.37
N ILE A 94 3.57 16.89 25.40
CA ILE A 94 3.79 18.32 25.67
C ILE A 94 2.64 18.82 26.56
N ARG A 95 3.01 19.36 27.73
CA ARG A 95 2.08 20.04 28.62
C ARG A 95 1.93 21.48 28.12
N VAL A 96 0.73 21.82 27.69
CA VAL A 96 0.28 23.19 27.36
C VAL A 96 -0.73 23.65 28.41
#